data_AF-A0A059AIG6-F1
#
_entry.id   AF-A0A059AIG6-F1
#
_cell.length_a   1.000
_cell.length_b   1.000
_cell.length_c   1.000
_cell.angle_alpha   90.00
_cell.angle_beta   90.00
_cell.angle_gamma   90.00
#
_symmetry.space_group_name_H-M   'P 1'
#
loop_
_entity.id
_entity.type
_entity.pdbx_description
1 polymer ?
#
loop_
_entity_poly.entity_id
_entity_poly.type
_entity_poly.pdbx_seq_one_letter_code
_entity_poly.pdbx_strand_id
1 'polypeptide(L)'
;MTMARSITTFSFALLASLASALVLLVQAQQNPGFISIDCGATLAYTDERTLITYESDEGLIDSGKIRQTSRMLTYQNDRQLLKNIRTFPNGARNCYTLRPDQGKNRTYLIRATFWYGNYDGENQDPSFDLYLDINYWATVDYSYYRFEEIMYVPKADDIQVCLVNTGKGVPFISALELRALDDGIYRLESGFLQLHWRHDIGRSLDYDDVR
;
A
#
# COMPACT_ATOMS: atom_id res chain seq x y z
N MET A 1 -42.12 41.75 -23.69
CA MET A 1 -41.62 41.73 -22.31
C MET A 1 -41.49 40.27 -21.86
N THR A 2 -40.37 39.62 -22.15
CA THR A 2 -40.08 38.24 -21.73
C THR A 2 -38.58 38.10 -21.55
N MET A 3 -38.07 38.66 -20.46
CA MET A 3 -36.65 38.57 -20.08
C MET A 3 -36.57 38.40 -18.56
N ALA A 4 -37.24 37.38 -18.02
CA ALA A 4 -37.20 37.08 -16.59
C ALA A 4 -37.07 35.57 -16.28
N ARG A 5 -36.99 34.70 -17.30
CA ARG A 5 -36.89 33.24 -17.13
C ARG A 5 -35.47 32.67 -17.22
N SER A 6 -34.49 33.49 -17.59
CA SER A 6 -33.10 33.05 -17.81
C SER A 6 -32.23 33.15 -16.56
N ILE A 7 -32.53 34.06 -15.63
CA ILE A 7 -31.64 34.32 -14.49
C ILE A 7 -31.80 33.26 -13.39
N THR A 8 -33.02 32.75 -13.17
CA THR A 8 -33.27 31.72 -12.15
C THR A 8 -32.71 30.35 -12.54
N THR A 9 -32.80 29.94 -13.81
CA THR A 9 -32.26 28.65 -14.28
C THR A 9 -30.72 28.61 -14.26
N PHE A 10 -30.06 29.72 -14.59
CA PHE A 10 -28.60 29.82 -14.49
C PHE A 10 -28.09 29.68 -13.05
N SER A 11 -28.80 30.27 -12.07
CA SER A 11 -28.43 30.16 -10.64
C SER A 11 -28.59 28.74 -10.08
N PHE A 12 -29.64 28.00 -10.48
CA PHE A 12 -29.80 26.59 -10.07
C PHE A 12 -28.76 25.67 -10.72
N ALA A 13 -28.40 25.90 -11.98
CA ALA A 13 -27.37 25.12 -12.66
C ALA A 13 -25.97 25.34 -12.06
N LEU A 14 -25.66 26.58 -11.64
CA LEU A 14 -24.40 26.92 -10.99
C LEU A 14 -24.30 26.33 -9.57
N LEU A 15 -25.41 26.32 -8.81
CA LEU A 15 -25.46 25.69 -7.48
C LEU A 15 -25.38 24.17 -7.56
N ALA A 16 -25.99 23.55 -8.57
CA ALA A 16 -25.91 22.11 -8.79
C ALA A 16 -24.51 21.67 -9.25
N SER A 17 -23.83 22.46 -10.09
CA SER A 17 -22.45 22.18 -10.50
C SER A 17 -21.44 22.39 -9.37
N LEU A 18 -21.63 23.41 -8.53
CA LEU A 18 -20.86 23.61 -7.30
C LEU A 18 -21.10 22.49 -6.29
N ALA A 19 -22.35 22.03 -6.12
CA ALA A 19 -22.66 20.90 -5.25
C ALA A 19 -22.07 19.58 -5.80
N SER A 20 -22.09 19.37 -7.11
CA SER A 20 -21.46 18.21 -7.76
C SER A 20 -19.93 18.25 -7.62
N ALA A 21 -19.32 19.43 -7.75
CA ALA A 21 -17.90 19.62 -7.47
C ALA A 21 -17.57 19.45 -5.98
N LEU A 22 -18.46 19.85 -5.07
CA LEU A 22 -18.31 19.65 -3.63
C LEU A 22 -18.44 18.16 -3.24
N VAL A 23 -19.33 17.41 -3.90
CA VAL A 23 -19.48 15.96 -3.72
C VAL A 23 -18.28 15.20 -4.31
N LEU A 24 -17.70 15.67 -5.41
CA LEU A 24 -16.46 15.12 -5.96
C LEU A 24 -15.22 15.44 -5.11
N LEU A 25 -15.26 16.49 -4.29
CA LEU A 25 -14.20 16.80 -3.30
C LEU A 25 -14.26 15.92 -2.04
N VAL A 26 -15.36 15.19 -1.82
CA VAL A 26 -15.54 14.32 -0.63
C VAL A 26 -14.97 12.91 -0.84
N GLN A 27 -14.48 12.57 -2.03
CA GLN A 27 -13.87 11.26 -2.31
C GLN A 27 -12.43 11.38 -2.83
N ALA A 28 -11.47 11.74 -1.95
CA ALA A 28 -10.08 11.25 -1.95
C ALA A 28 -9.19 12.07 -0.99
N GLN A 29 -9.41 11.91 0.32
CA GLN A 29 -8.29 12.04 1.26
C GLN A 29 -8.50 10.99 2.34
N GLN A 30 -8.20 9.74 2.00
CA GLN A 30 -8.06 8.66 2.96
C GLN A 30 -6.84 8.98 3.83
N ASN A 31 -7.06 9.76 4.89
CA ASN A 31 -6.12 10.21 5.92
C ASN A 31 -4.84 10.92 5.40
N PRO A 32 -4.69 12.24 5.66
CA PRO A 32 -3.46 12.97 5.36
C PRO A 32 -2.22 12.25 5.92
N GLY A 33 -1.17 12.11 5.13
CA GLY A 33 0.09 11.45 5.54
C GLY A 33 0.14 9.93 5.38
N PHE A 34 -0.86 9.30 4.75
CA PHE A 34 -0.81 7.88 4.40
C PHE A 34 -0.19 7.67 3.01
N ILE A 35 0.56 6.58 2.86
CA ILE A 35 1.14 6.14 1.58
C ILE A 35 0.62 4.74 1.29
N SER A 36 0.09 4.50 0.10
CA SER A 36 -0.29 3.16 -0.37
C SER A 36 0.22 2.99 -1.80
N ILE A 37 1.10 2.01 -2.00
CA ILE A 37 1.79 1.79 -3.26
C ILE A 37 1.47 0.38 -3.76
N ASP A 38 0.96 0.28 -4.99
CA ASP A 38 0.92 -0.98 -5.74
C ASP A 38 2.26 -1.11 -6.49
N CYS A 39 3.08 -2.06 -6.01
CA CYS A 39 4.44 -2.24 -6.50
C CYS A 39 4.40 -2.98 -7.84
N GLY A 40 4.36 -2.24 -8.95
CA GLY A 40 4.18 -2.79 -10.29
C GLY A 40 2.93 -2.31 -11.01
N ALA A 41 2.12 -1.46 -10.39
CA ALA A 41 1.12 -0.69 -11.12
C ALA A 41 1.76 0.33 -12.06
N THR A 42 1.10 0.60 -13.18
CA THR A 42 1.50 1.67 -14.11
C THR A 42 0.66 2.94 -13.94
N LEU A 43 -0.50 2.83 -13.27
CA LEU A 43 -1.43 3.93 -13.05
C LEU A 43 -2.04 3.78 -11.66
N ALA A 44 -2.35 4.93 -11.03
CA ALA A 44 -3.06 4.98 -9.78
C ALA A 44 -4.51 4.46 -9.93
N TYR A 45 -5.04 3.88 -8.87
CA TYR A 45 -6.43 3.44 -8.81
C TYR A 45 -6.93 3.43 -7.37
N THR A 46 -8.26 3.48 -7.20
CA THR A 46 -8.90 3.30 -5.90
C THR A 46 -9.44 1.87 -5.80
N ASP A 47 -8.99 1.13 -4.81
CA ASP A 47 -9.48 -0.22 -4.54
C ASP A 47 -10.94 -0.14 -4.08
N GLU A 48 -11.86 -0.76 -4.82
CA GLU A 48 -13.31 -0.62 -4.58
C GLU A 48 -13.77 -1.22 -3.24
N ARG A 49 -13.01 -2.18 -2.70
CA ARG A 49 -13.37 -2.88 -1.45
C ARG A 49 -12.93 -2.10 -0.22
N THR A 50 -11.73 -1.53 -0.26
CA THR A 50 -11.12 -0.81 0.87
C THR A 50 -11.24 0.70 0.77
N LEU A 51 -11.61 1.21 -0.41
CA LEU A 51 -11.64 2.62 -0.78
C LEU A 51 -10.28 3.32 -0.66
N ILE A 52 -9.19 2.54 -0.61
CA ILE A 52 -7.81 3.04 -0.55
C ILE A 52 -7.33 3.33 -1.96
N THR A 53 -6.82 4.54 -2.19
CA THR A 53 -6.08 4.88 -3.41
C THR A 53 -4.66 4.34 -3.33
N TYR A 54 -4.29 3.54 -4.32
CA TYR A 54 -2.95 3.01 -4.53
C TYR A 54 -2.29 3.75 -5.68
N GLU A 55 -1.05 4.19 -5.43
CA GLU A 55 -0.19 4.84 -6.41
C GLU A 55 0.81 3.85 -7.01
N SER A 56 1.43 4.24 -8.13
CA SER A 56 2.57 3.53 -8.72
C SER A 56 3.81 3.65 -7.83
N ASP A 57 4.72 2.68 -7.90
CA ASP A 57 6.05 2.75 -7.24
C ASP A 57 7.09 3.57 -8.02
N GLU A 58 6.69 4.20 -9.12
CA GLU A 58 7.56 5.06 -9.92
C GLU A 58 8.14 6.23 -9.11
N GLY A 59 9.44 6.48 -9.25
CA GLY A 59 10.16 7.52 -8.52
C GLY A 59 10.48 7.19 -7.06
N LEU A 60 10.05 6.03 -6.55
CA LEU A 60 10.37 5.57 -5.19
C LEU A 60 11.51 4.55 -5.13
N ILE A 61 11.89 4.00 -6.30
CA ILE A 61 12.90 2.94 -6.46
C ILE A 61 13.89 3.30 -7.57
N ASP A 62 15.11 2.80 -7.45
CA ASP A 62 16.18 3.02 -8.45
C ASP A 62 16.20 1.97 -9.56
N SER A 63 15.66 0.77 -9.30
CA SER A 63 15.72 -0.35 -10.23
C SER A 63 14.56 -1.34 -10.03
N GLY A 64 14.54 -2.41 -10.81
CA GLY A 64 13.57 -3.49 -10.71
C GLY A 64 12.74 -3.67 -11.97
N LYS A 65 12.03 -4.80 -12.06
CA LYS A 65 11.22 -5.17 -13.22
C LYS A 65 9.79 -5.48 -12.78
N ILE A 66 8.83 -4.96 -13.54
CA ILE A 66 7.43 -5.35 -13.39
C ILE A 66 7.26 -6.77 -13.93
N ARG A 67 6.55 -7.61 -13.18
CA ARG A 67 6.16 -8.96 -13.58
C ARG A 67 4.68 -9.15 -13.30
N GLN A 68 4.00 -9.76 -14.26
CA GLN A 68 2.61 -10.17 -14.09
C GLN A 68 2.58 -11.52 -13.39
N THR A 69 1.68 -11.68 -12.41
CA THR A 69 1.44 -12.98 -11.79
C THR A 69 0.71 -13.93 -12.75
N SER A 70 0.85 -15.23 -12.52
CA SER A 70 0.19 -16.24 -13.35
C SER A 70 -1.32 -16.03 -13.37
N ARG A 71 -1.89 -15.95 -14.59
CA ARG A 71 -3.33 -15.73 -14.79
C ARG A 71 -4.20 -16.75 -14.05
N MET A 72 -3.76 -18.00 -13.92
CA MET A 72 -4.51 -19.03 -13.18
C MET A 72 -4.68 -18.67 -11.70
N LEU A 73 -3.67 -18.03 -11.12
CA LEU A 73 -3.66 -17.61 -9.71
C LEU A 73 -4.31 -16.23 -9.53
N THR A 74 -4.31 -15.38 -10.55
CA THR A 74 -5.07 -14.12 -10.54
C THR A 74 -6.57 -14.35 -10.37
N TYR A 75 -7.13 -15.44 -10.92
CA TYR A 75 -8.55 -15.78 -10.72
C TYR A 75 -8.90 -16.20 -9.30
N GLN A 76 -7.91 -16.57 -8.48
CA GLN A 76 -8.12 -16.91 -7.07
C GLN A 76 -8.08 -15.67 -6.18
N ASN A 77 -7.57 -14.54 -6.70
CA ASN A 77 -7.40 -13.32 -5.92
C ASN A 77 -7.60 -12.06 -6.80
N ASP A 78 -8.83 -11.52 -6.76
CA ASP A 78 -9.22 -10.38 -7.59
C ASP A 78 -8.57 -9.04 -7.19
N ARG A 79 -7.78 -9.01 -6.11
CA ARG A 79 -7.15 -7.78 -5.64
C ARG A 79 -6.15 -7.26 -6.67
N GLN A 80 -6.35 -6.01 -7.08
CA GLN A 80 -5.56 -5.38 -8.13
C GLN A 80 -4.04 -5.38 -7.82
N LEU A 81 -3.68 -5.07 -6.56
CA LEU A 81 -2.29 -5.05 -6.05
C LEU A 81 -1.54 -6.39 -6.08
N LEU A 82 -2.18 -7.47 -6.51
CA LEU A 82 -1.58 -8.81 -6.62
C LEU A 82 -1.43 -9.28 -8.07
N LYS A 83 -1.89 -8.48 -9.04
CA LYS A 83 -1.84 -8.83 -10.47
C LYS A 83 -0.47 -8.56 -11.08
N ASN A 84 0.15 -7.46 -10.68
CA ASN A 84 1.51 -7.10 -11.05
C ASN A 84 2.34 -6.97 -9.77
N ILE A 85 3.61 -7.33 -9.86
CA ILE A 85 4.55 -7.21 -8.76
C ILE A 85 5.86 -6.58 -9.26
N ARG A 86 6.60 -5.96 -8.34
CA ARG A 86 7.96 -5.50 -8.58
C ARG A 86 8.93 -6.61 -8.19
N THR A 87 9.87 -6.91 -9.07
CA THR A 87 10.95 -7.88 -8.83
C THR A 87 12.32 -7.20 -8.94
N PHE A 88 13.28 -7.65 -8.15
CA PHE A 88 14.64 -7.11 -8.11
C PHE A 88 15.67 -8.19 -8.47
N PRO A 89 15.80 -8.57 -9.75
CA PRO A 89 16.70 -9.63 -10.17
C PRO A 89 18.18 -9.26 -10.06
N ASN A 90 18.48 -7.96 -9.93
CA ASN A 90 19.83 -7.43 -9.86
C ASN A 90 20.02 -6.66 -8.54
N GLY A 91 21.27 -6.53 -8.10
CA GLY A 91 21.62 -5.81 -6.89
C GLY A 91 21.44 -6.64 -5.62
N ALA A 92 22.35 -6.46 -4.67
CA ALA A 92 22.28 -7.14 -3.37
C ALA A 92 21.24 -6.50 -2.44
N ARG A 93 20.96 -5.21 -2.61
CA ARG A 93 20.06 -4.42 -1.77
C ARG A 93 19.28 -3.44 -2.64
N ASN A 94 17.96 -3.53 -2.61
CA ASN A 94 17.07 -2.71 -3.41
C ASN A 94 16.06 -2.03 -2.49
N CYS A 95 15.95 -0.71 -2.53
CA CYS A 95 15.20 0.05 -1.53
C CYS A 95 14.12 0.91 -2.17
N TYR A 96 12.98 0.97 -1.48
CA TYR A 96 11.98 2.02 -1.63
C TYR A 96 12.36 3.18 -0.72
N THR A 97 12.26 4.42 -1.20
CA THR A 97 12.42 5.63 -0.37
C THR A 97 11.07 6.28 -0.15
N LEU A 98 10.51 6.11 1.05
CA LEU A 98 9.24 6.72 1.46
C LEU A 98 9.50 8.07 2.11
N ARG A 99 8.65 9.05 1.83
CA ARG A 99 8.72 10.41 2.39
C ARG A 99 7.37 10.78 3.01
N PRO A 100 7.09 10.33 4.25
CA PRO A 100 5.82 10.63 4.90
C PRO A 100 5.73 12.13 5.26
N ASP A 101 4.54 12.72 5.13
CA ASP A 101 4.32 14.16 5.34
C ASP A 101 4.74 14.65 6.74
N GLN A 102 4.60 13.79 7.76
CA GLN A 102 4.94 14.14 9.14
C GLN A 102 6.42 13.92 9.49
N GLY A 103 7.22 13.35 8.58
CA GLY A 103 8.67 13.18 8.69
C GLY A 103 9.13 12.32 9.88
N LYS A 104 10.29 12.67 10.44
CA LYS A 104 10.90 11.93 11.56
C LYS A 104 10.16 12.05 12.89
N ASN A 105 10.51 11.18 13.84
CA ASN A 105 10.02 11.17 15.22
C ASN A 105 8.50 10.99 15.36
N ARG A 106 7.88 10.39 14.35
CA ARG A 106 6.48 10.00 14.35
C ARG A 106 6.36 8.49 14.28
N THR A 107 5.29 7.96 14.85
CA THR A 107 5.06 6.51 14.80
C THR A 107 4.34 6.15 13.51
N TYR A 108 4.94 5.24 12.74
CA TYR A 108 4.36 4.72 11.50
C TYR A 108 4.12 3.22 11.60
N LEU A 109 2.97 2.76 11.13
CA LEU A 109 2.74 1.37 10.78
C LEU A 109 3.12 1.17 9.32
N ILE A 110 4.07 0.28 9.06
CA ILE A 110 4.54 -0.05 7.72
C ILE A 110 4.19 -1.50 7.44
N ARG A 111 3.59 -1.75 6.28
CA ARG A 111 3.21 -3.10 5.83
C ARG A 111 3.76 -3.35 4.43
N ALA A 112 4.52 -4.42 4.28
CA ALA A 112 4.97 -4.94 2.99
C ALA A 112 4.16 -6.20 2.66
N THR A 113 3.48 -6.21 1.51
CA THR A 113 2.65 -7.32 1.06
C THR A 113 3.35 -8.10 -0.04
N PHE A 114 3.26 -9.43 0.04
CA PHE A 114 3.92 -10.36 -0.87
C PHE A 114 2.92 -11.38 -1.41
N TRP A 115 2.90 -11.49 -2.74
CA TRP A 115 2.29 -12.57 -3.48
C TRP A 115 3.18 -12.93 -4.66
N TYR A 116 3.85 -14.07 -4.58
CA TYR A 116 4.76 -14.53 -5.63
C TYR A 116 3.99 -14.80 -6.92
N GLY A 117 2.79 -15.41 -6.81
CA GLY A 117 1.89 -15.61 -7.94
C GLY A 117 2.50 -16.38 -9.11
N ASN A 118 3.57 -17.15 -8.87
CA ASN A 118 4.33 -17.90 -9.86
C ASN A 118 4.68 -17.07 -11.11
N TYR A 119 5.16 -15.83 -10.89
CA TYR A 119 5.41 -14.85 -11.96
C TYR A 119 6.49 -15.30 -12.97
N ASP A 120 7.40 -16.20 -12.58
CA ASP A 120 8.49 -16.72 -13.41
C ASP A 120 8.28 -18.19 -13.83
N GLY A 121 7.23 -18.86 -13.33
CA GLY A 121 6.90 -20.24 -13.69
C GLY A 121 7.69 -21.32 -12.93
N GLU A 122 8.60 -20.94 -12.03
CA GLU A 122 9.46 -21.88 -11.31
C GLU A 122 8.75 -22.56 -10.13
N ASN A 123 7.69 -21.94 -9.61
CA ASN A 123 6.91 -22.45 -8.48
C ASN A 123 7.76 -22.81 -7.25
N GLN A 124 8.74 -21.96 -6.94
CA GLN A 124 9.63 -22.11 -5.78
C GLN A 124 9.38 -21.00 -4.77
N ASP A 125 9.61 -21.31 -3.50
CA ASP A 125 9.61 -20.30 -2.44
C ASP A 125 10.91 -19.49 -2.53
N PRO A 126 10.87 -18.21 -2.90
CA PRO A 126 12.05 -17.36 -2.85
C PRO A 126 12.37 -17.03 -1.40
N SER A 127 13.66 -16.84 -1.09
CA SER A 127 14.10 -16.35 0.21
C SER A 127 14.94 -15.09 0.08
N PHE A 128 14.57 -14.03 0.82
CA PHE A 128 15.28 -12.76 0.90
C PHE A 128 14.92 -12.01 2.20
N ASP A 129 15.73 -11.04 2.58
CA ASP A 129 15.53 -10.29 3.82
C ASP A 129 14.92 -8.91 3.57
N LEU A 130 14.11 -8.46 4.53
CA LEU A 130 13.60 -7.10 4.64
C LEU A 130 14.42 -6.33 5.66
N TYR A 131 14.76 -5.11 5.30
CA TYR A 131 15.38 -4.14 6.19
C TYR A 131 14.56 -2.85 6.17
N LEU A 132 14.44 -2.26 7.35
CA LEU A 132 13.90 -0.93 7.53
C LEU A 132 15.04 0.01 7.95
N ASP A 133 15.40 0.91 7.05
CA ASP A 133 16.70 1.56 7.03
C ASP A 133 17.79 0.50 7.16
N ILE A 134 18.68 0.63 8.14
CA ILE A 134 19.75 -0.35 8.39
C ILE A 134 19.32 -1.52 9.28
N ASN A 135 18.09 -1.52 9.81
CA ASN A 135 17.64 -2.50 10.79
C ASN A 135 17.00 -3.70 10.09
N TYR A 136 17.37 -4.91 10.52
CA TYR A 136 16.69 -6.12 10.07
C TYR A 136 15.23 -6.10 10.51
N TRP A 137 14.32 -6.43 9.59
CA TRP A 137 12.88 -6.52 9.85
C TRP A 137 12.41 -7.98 9.84
N ALA A 138 12.53 -8.68 8.72
CA ALA A 138 12.01 -10.03 8.56
C ALA A 138 12.71 -10.76 7.41
N THR A 139 12.59 -12.08 7.37
CA THR A 139 12.91 -12.88 6.18
C THR A 139 11.60 -13.27 5.51
N VAL A 140 11.51 -13.04 4.21
CA VAL A 140 10.43 -13.54 3.35
C VAL A 140 10.93 -14.84 2.74
N ASP A 141 10.27 -15.95 3.05
CA ASP A 141 10.64 -17.32 2.62
C ASP A 141 9.43 -18.15 2.17
N TYR A 142 8.41 -17.46 1.63
CA TYR A 142 7.12 -18.04 1.25
C TYR A 142 6.64 -17.51 -0.10
N SER A 143 5.89 -18.33 -0.83
CA SER A 143 5.26 -17.96 -2.12
C SER A 143 3.78 -17.57 -2.02
N TYR A 144 3.10 -17.92 -0.93
CA TYR A 144 1.68 -17.60 -0.74
C TYR A 144 1.44 -16.17 -0.24
N TYR A 145 0.17 -15.73 -0.27
CA TYR A 145 -0.19 -14.37 0.13
C TYR A 145 0.11 -14.17 1.61
N ARG A 146 1.00 -13.22 1.91
CA ARG A 146 1.32 -12.83 3.27
C ARG A 146 1.82 -11.39 3.29
N PHE A 147 1.82 -10.79 4.48
CA PHE A 147 2.40 -9.48 4.69
C PHE A 147 3.26 -9.50 5.94
N GLU A 148 4.28 -8.66 5.93
CA GLU A 148 5.05 -8.31 7.12
C GLU A 148 4.60 -6.92 7.59
N GLU A 149 4.49 -6.73 8.90
CA GLU A 149 4.05 -5.47 9.47
C GLU A 149 4.94 -5.06 10.64
N ILE A 150 5.31 -3.78 10.68
CA ILE A 150 6.20 -3.19 11.68
C ILE A 150 5.75 -1.80 12.06
N MET A 151 5.83 -1.48 13.34
CA MET A 151 5.74 -0.12 13.84
C MET A 151 7.14 0.46 13.97
N TYR A 152 7.35 1.66 13.46
CA TYR A 152 8.67 2.28 13.40
C TYR A 152 8.62 3.78 13.69
N VAL A 153 9.66 4.27 14.37
CA VAL A 153 9.89 5.69 14.62
C VAL A 153 11.19 6.10 13.91
N PRO A 154 11.11 6.70 12.71
CA PRO A 154 12.28 7.05 11.93
C PRO A 154 13.01 8.25 12.55
N LYS A 155 14.34 8.24 12.40
CA LYS A 155 15.22 9.35 12.84
C LYS A 155 15.52 10.34 11.72
N ALA A 156 15.19 9.98 10.48
CA ALA A 156 15.30 10.79 9.28
C ALA A 156 13.90 11.05 8.71
N ASP A 157 13.79 12.06 7.85
CA ASP A 157 12.51 12.46 7.25
C ASP A 157 12.08 11.50 6.11
N ASP A 158 13.02 10.68 5.63
CA ASP A 158 12.78 9.56 4.74
C ASP A 158 12.92 8.22 5.47
N ILE A 159 12.24 7.21 4.94
CA ILE A 159 12.28 5.83 5.42
C ILE A 159 12.66 4.94 4.25
N GLN A 160 13.71 4.13 4.41
CA GLN A 160 14.09 3.14 3.42
C GLN A 160 13.50 1.77 3.75
N VAL A 161 12.70 1.22 2.85
CA VAL A 161 12.25 -0.18 2.93
C VAL A 161 13.03 -0.99 1.90
N CYS A 162 13.94 -1.82 2.37
CA CYS A 162 14.92 -2.49 1.54
C CYS A 162 14.69 -4.00 1.47
N LEU A 163 14.70 -4.54 0.26
CA LEU A 163 14.72 -5.96 -0.05
C LEU A 163 16.16 -6.38 -0.36
N VAL A 164 16.71 -7.28 0.44
CA VAL A 164 18.10 -7.73 0.39
C VAL A 164 18.16 -9.17 -0.12
N ASN A 165 18.82 -9.35 -1.27
CA ASN A 165 18.97 -10.64 -1.92
C ASN A 165 19.96 -11.52 -1.14
N THR A 166 19.52 -12.70 -0.70
CA THR A 166 20.33 -13.69 0.02
C THR A 166 20.85 -14.81 -0.89
N GLY A 167 20.60 -14.73 -2.19
CA GLY A 167 21.00 -15.70 -3.20
C GLY A 167 20.05 -16.90 -3.35
N LYS A 168 18.89 -16.86 -2.69
CA LYS A 168 17.92 -17.98 -2.63
C LYS A 168 16.58 -17.65 -3.31
N GLY A 169 16.61 -16.79 -4.32
CA GLY A 169 15.43 -16.32 -5.04
C GLY A 169 15.56 -14.86 -5.41
N VAL A 170 14.68 -14.38 -6.30
CA VAL A 170 14.62 -12.98 -6.67
C VAL A 170 13.73 -12.24 -5.67
N PRO A 171 14.23 -11.20 -4.98
CA PRO A 171 13.38 -10.40 -4.12
C PRO A 171 12.24 -9.76 -4.90
N PHE A 172 11.04 -9.75 -4.31
CA PHE A 172 9.85 -9.20 -4.93
C PHE A 172 8.95 -8.56 -3.88
N ILE A 173 8.04 -7.68 -4.31
CA ILE A 173 7.03 -7.05 -3.46
C ILE A 173 5.80 -6.71 -4.29
N SER A 174 4.62 -6.85 -3.68
CA SER A 174 3.33 -6.61 -4.34
C SER A 174 2.74 -5.26 -3.92
N ALA A 175 2.81 -4.91 -2.64
CA ALA A 175 2.37 -3.61 -2.17
C ALA A 175 3.18 -3.13 -0.97
N LEU A 176 3.27 -1.81 -0.81
CA LEU A 176 3.89 -1.16 0.33
C LEU A 176 2.96 -0.08 0.87
N GLU A 177 2.60 -0.21 2.14
CA GLU A 177 1.67 0.69 2.80
C GLU A 177 2.33 1.30 4.04
N LEU A 178 2.12 2.60 4.26
CA LEU A 178 2.55 3.33 5.44
C LEU A 178 1.37 4.13 5.98
N ARG A 179 1.11 3.97 7.28
CA ARG A 179 0.04 4.64 8.01
C ARG A 179 0.65 5.41 9.17
N ALA A 180 0.45 6.72 9.21
CA ALA A 180 0.76 7.52 10.40
C ALA A 180 -0.15 7.07 11.56
N LEU A 181 0.43 6.89 12.74
CA LEU A 181 -0.31 6.54 13.95
C LEU A 181 -0.29 7.70 14.93
N ASP A 182 -1.37 7.83 15.70
CA ASP A 182 -1.40 8.77 16.81
C ASP A 182 -0.44 8.30 17.91
N ASP A 183 0.48 9.18 18.30
CA ASP A 183 1.52 8.92 19.32
C ASP A 183 0.96 8.53 20.71
N GLY A 184 -0.36 8.68 20.91
CA GLY A 184 -1.05 8.30 22.14
C GLY A 184 -1.35 6.81 22.30
N ILE A 185 -1.48 6.06 21.19
CA ILE A 185 -1.95 4.66 21.21
C ILE A 185 -0.78 3.69 21.41
N TYR A 186 0.38 4.01 20.83
CA TYR A 186 1.60 3.22 20.96
C TYR A 186 2.78 4.14 21.17
N ARG A 187 3.26 4.23 22.42
CA ARG A 187 4.42 5.05 22.76
C ARG A 187 5.70 4.26 22.55
N LEU A 188 6.34 4.49 21.41
CA LEU A 188 7.69 4.03 21.13
C LEU A 188 8.64 5.23 21.22
N GLU A 189 9.55 5.23 22.20
CA GLU A 189 10.58 6.26 22.30
C GLU A 189 11.72 6.02 21.28
N SER A 190 11.98 4.76 20.96
CA SER A 190 12.88 4.35 19.88
C SER A 190 12.68 2.87 19.54
N GLY A 191 13.14 2.45 18.36
CA GLY A 191 13.11 1.05 17.94
C GLY A 191 11.90 0.72 17.08
N PHE A 192 11.47 -0.54 17.14
CA PHE A 192 10.41 -1.07 16.31
C PHE A 192 9.62 -2.18 17.01
N LEU A 193 8.36 -2.36 16.63
CA LEU A 193 7.52 -3.50 17.03
C LEU A 193 7.06 -4.25 15.79
N GLN A 194 7.42 -5.53 15.69
CA GLN A 194 6.91 -6.39 14.63
C GLN A 194 5.57 -7.00 15.04
N LEU A 195 4.64 -7.09 14.09
CA LEU A 195 3.38 -7.79 14.31
C LEU A 195 3.63 -9.30 14.51
N HIS A 196 3.21 -9.83 15.65
CA HIS A 196 3.16 -11.28 15.86
C HIS A 196 1.78 -11.85 15.54
N TRP A 197 0.73 -11.35 16.21
CA TRP A 197 -0.67 -11.71 15.95
C TRP A 197 -1.59 -10.51 16.17
N ARG A 198 -2.71 -10.50 15.44
CA ARG A 198 -3.83 -9.58 15.66
C ARG A 198 -5.12 -10.40 15.60
N HIS A 199 -5.91 -10.32 16.66
CA HIS A 199 -7.17 -11.05 16.77
C HIS A 199 -8.31 -10.08 17.07
N ASP A 200 -9.45 -10.31 16.42
CA ASP A 200 -10.74 -9.76 16.83
C ASP A 200 -11.43 -10.81 17.71
N ILE A 201 -11.48 -10.55 19.02
CA ILE A 201 -12.07 -11.46 20.01
C ILE A 201 -13.58 -11.21 20.16
N GLY A 202 -14.12 -10.15 19.55
CA GLY A 202 -15.52 -9.72 19.69
C GLY A 202 -16.41 -10.07 18.51
N ARG A 203 -15.88 -10.72 17.47
CA ARG A 203 -16.64 -11.04 16.25
C ARG A 203 -17.78 -12.02 16.55
N SER A 204 -19.04 -11.56 16.45
CA SER A 204 -20.19 -12.47 16.39
C SER A 204 -20.10 -13.31 15.13
N LEU A 205 -20.35 -14.63 15.26
CA LEU A 205 -20.41 -15.57 14.15
C LEU A 205 -21.79 -15.60 13.49
N ASP A 206 -22.65 -14.60 13.72
CA ASP A 206 -23.91 -14.45 12.99
C ASP A 206 -23.60 -14.11 11.53
N TYR A 207 -23.34 -15.17 10.78
CA TYR A 207 -23.20 -15.23 9.34
C TYR A 207 -24.63 -15.28 8.77
N ASP A 208 -25.32 -14.14 8.76
CA ASP A 208 -26.42 -13.85 7.86
C ASP A 208 -26.76 -12.34 7.96
N ASP A 209 -27.05 -11.75 6.80
CA ASP A 209 -27.39 -10.33 6.53
C ASP A 209 -26.16 -9.41 6.30
N VAL A 210 -25.89 -8.85 5.12
CA VAL A 210 -26.82 -8.24 4.14
C VAL A 210 -26.27 -8.42 2.71
N ARG A 211 -27.19 -8.73 1.78
CA ARG A 211 -27.01 -8.76 0.31
C ARG A 211 -26.65 -7.40 -0.29
#